data_AF-A0A179I4P4-F1
#
_entry.id   AF-A0A179I4P4-F1
#
_cell.length_a   1.000
_cell.length_b   1.000
_cell.length_c   1.000
_cell.angle_alpha   90.00
_cell.angle_beta   90.00
_cell.angle_gamma   90.00
#
_symmetry.space_group_name_H-M   'P 1'
#
loop_
_entity.id
_entity.type
_entity.pdbx_description
1 polymer ?
#
loop_
_entity_poly.entity_id
_entity_poly.type
_entity_poly.pdbx_seq_one_letter_code
_entity_poly.pdbx_strand_id
1 'polypeptide(L)'
;DGGGGGGIDEEDIKWTAASMYGAGVETSTSTLEGFVLAMVMFPEVQRTAQREIDRVVGPGRLPSFQDQPSLPYTARVVTEALRWFPVVPMGIAHTAQRDIVYDDRCLIPAGSYLLPAVWWFCHDPDVYADPEAFDPDRYREPRSEPDPRGVVFGFGRRVCPGRYFADASLFISVARLLAAFTIANDVDEQGRETTAELRHRPSMTSRPVKFPFKIVPRSAKHEALIRGENASV
;
A
#
# COMPACT_ATOMS: atom_id res chain seq x y z
N ASP A 1 -28.30 42.63 1.57
CA ASP A 1 -29.26 42.24 2.63
C ASP A 1 -29.81 40.86 2.29
N GLY A 2 -29.64 39.76 3.04
CA GLY A 2 -28.95 39.44 4.29
C GLY A 2 -28.52 37.97 4.20
N GLY A 3 -27.40 37.56 4.81
CA GLY A 3 -27.44 37.07 6.19
C GLY A 3 -27.22 35.55 6.17
N GLY A 4 -26.04 35.13 6.62
CA GLY A 4 -25.52 33.78 6.48
C GLY A 4 -26.36 32.67 7.10
N GLY A 5 -26.44 31.56 6.37
CA GLY A 5 -26.60 30.22 6.92
C GLY A 5 -25.41 29.39 6.45
N GLY A 6 -24.24 29.56 7.09
CA GLY A 6 -23.04 28.75 6.84
C GLY A 6 -23.20 27.33 7.40
N GLY A 7 -24.20 26.60 6.92
CA GLY A 7 -24.40 25.18 7.20
C GLY A 7 -23.78 24.33 6.10
N ILE A 8 -23.30 23.15 6.47
CA ILE A 8 -22.86 22.12 5.50
C ILE A 8 -24.09 21.72 4.68
N ASP A 9 -24.02 21.85 3.36
CA ASP A 9 -25.10 21.46 2.45
C ASP A 9 -25.20 19.92 2.36
N GLU A 10 -26.40 19.38 2.10
CA GLU A 10 -26.62 17.96 1.87
C GLU A 10 -25.75 17.44 0.72
N GLU A 11 -25.54 18.26 -0.31
CA GLU A 11 -24.65 17.94 -1.43
C GLU A 11 -23.18 17.79 -0.98
N ASP A 12 -22.69 18.69 -0.13
CA ASP A 12 -21.34 18.59 0.44
C ASP A 12 -21.16 17.30 1.25
N ILE A 13 -22.18 16.91 2.03
CA ILE A 13 -22.17 15.66 2.80
C ILE A 13 -22.06 14.45 1.86
N LYS A 14 -22.88 14.42 0.80
CA LYS A 14 -22.89 13.32 -0.18
C LYS A 14 -21.55 13.19 -0.90
N TRP A 15 -21.00 14.30 -1.41
CA TRP A 15 -19.72 14.27 -2.12
C TRP A 15 -18.55 13.94 -1.21
N THR A 16 -18.56 14.40 0.04
CA THR A 16 -17.55 14.04 1.03
C THR A 16 -17.58 12.55 1.31
N ALA A 17 -18.76 11.98 1.59
CA ALA A 17 -18.93 10.55 1.84
C ALA A 17 -18.51 9.69 0.64
N ALA A 18 -18.93 10.07 -0.57
CA ALA A 18 -18.55 9.37 -1.80
C ALA A 18 -17.03 9.40 -2.03
N SER A 19 -16.39 10.56 -1.82
CA SER A 19 -14.94 10.72 -1.95
C SER A 19 -14.18 9.86 -0.94
N MET A 20 -14.62 9.86 0.32
CA MET A 20 -14.00 9.04 1.38
C MET A 20 -14.13 7.55 1.08
N TYR A 21 -15.32 7.08 0.67
CA TYR A 21 -15.57 5.69 0.35
C TYR A 21 -14.74 5.24 -0.86
N GLY A 22 -14.83 5.99 -1.98
CA GLY A 22 -14.11 5.68 -3.21
C GLY A 22 -12.59 5.65 -2.99
N ALA A 23 -12.04 6.70 -2.36
CA ALA A 23 -10.62 6.76 -2.08
C ALA A 23 -10.16 5.64 -1.13
N GLY A 24 -10.90 5.38 -0.05
CA GLY A 24 -10.52 4.37 0.94
C GLY A 24 -10.56 2.94 0.42
N VAL A 25 -11.58 2.59 -0.37
CA VAL A 25 -11.75 1.23 -0.90
C VAL A 25 -10.79 0.96 -2.06
N GLU A 26 -10.79 1.84 -3.07
CA GLU A 26 -10.02 1.62 -4.30
C GLU A 26 -8.52 1.51 -3.98
N THR A 27 -7.99 2.48 -3.22
CA THR A 27 -6.55 2.55 -3.00
C THR A 27 -6.03 1.42 -2.12
N SER A 28 -6.72 1.09 -1.03
CA SER A 28 -6.33 0.00 -0.13
C SER A 28 -6.36 -1.36 -0.86
N THR A 29 -7.37 -1.57 -1.72
CA THR A 29 -7.47 -2.78 -2.54
C THR A 29 -6.31 -2.88 -3.52
N SER A 30 -5.99 -1.80 -4.24
CA SER A 30 -4.85 -1.76 -5.16
C SER A 30 -3.51 -2.04 -4.48
N THR A 31 -3.28 -1.50 -3.28
CA THR A 31 -2.07 -1.80 -2.51
C THR A 31 -2.02 -3.27 -2.11
N LEU A 32 -3.15 -3.85 -1.67
CA LEU A 32 -3.21 -5.27 -1.32
C LEU A 32 -3.01 -6.18 -2.54
N GLU A 33 -3.50 -5.80 -3.72
CA GLU A 33 -3.21 -6.51 -4.98
C GLU A 33 -1.71 -6.47 -5.32
N GLY A 34 -1.06 -5.31 -5.17
CA GLY A 34 0.39 -5.16 -5.34
C GLY A 34 1.18 -5.98 -4.31
N PHE A 35 0.72 -6.04 -3.07
CA PHE A 35 1.28 -6.89 -2.03
C PHE A 35 1.16 -8.39 -2.37
N VAL A 36 0.00 -8.86 -2.84
CA VAL A 36 -0.19 -10.26 -3.27
C VAL A 36 0.79 -10.60 -4.39
N LEU A 37 0.94 -9.71 -5.39
CA LEU A 37 1.91 -9.88 -6.45
C LEU A 37 3.34 -10.00 -5.91
N ALA A 38 3.71 -9.12 -4.98
CA ALA A 38 5.01 -9.16 -4.34
C ALA A 38 5.25 -10.47 -3.56
N MET A 39 4.24 -11.01 -2.86
CA MET A 39 4.40 -12.28 -2.14
C MET A 39 4.57 -13.47 -3.08
N VAL A 40 4.00 -13.41 -4.30
CA VAL A 40 4.23 -14.40 -5.35
C VAL A 40 5.65 -14.28 -5.92
N MET A 41 6.09 -13.06 -6.23
CA MET A 41 7.41 -12.81 -6.84
C MET A 41 8.57 -12.97 -5.86
N PHE A 42 8.37 -12.66 -4.58
CA PHE A 42 9.39 -12.63 -3.53
C PHE A 42 9.00 -13.50 -2.32
N PRO A 43 8.89 -14.84 -2.51
CA PRO A 43 8.35 -15.72 -1.49
C PRO A 43 9.22 -15.81 -0.21
N GLU A 44 10.50 -15.44 -0.27
CA GLU A 44 11.36 -15.35 0.92
C GLU A 44 10.96 -14.22 1.88
N VAL A 45 10.44 -13.12 1.34
CA VAL A 45 9.93 -12.00 2.15
C VAL A 45 8.72 -12.47 2.97
N GLN A 46 7.79 -13.17 2.31
CA GLN A 46 6.64 -13.81 2.97
C GLN A 46 7.11 -14.76 4.08
N ARG A 47 8.05 -15.66 3.80
CA ARG A 47 8.58 -16.62 4.80
C ARG A 47 9.22 -15.92 6.00
N THR A 48 9.95 -14.83 5.76
CA THR A 48 10.63 -14.07 6.81
C THR A 48 9.62 -13.38 7.73
N ALA A 49 8.61 -12.72 7.15
CA ALA A 49 7.53 -12.10 7.93
C ALA A 49 6.71 -13.13 8.70
N GLN A 50 6.40 -14.28 8.09
CA GLN A 50 5.72 -15.40 8.76
C GLN A 50 6.48 -15.89 9.99
N ARG A 51 7.80 -16.05 9.90
CA ARG A 51 8.65 -16.45 11.04
C ARG A 51 8.64 -15.41 12.16
N GLU A 52 8.65 -14.11 11.81
CA GLU A 52 8.53 -13.03 12.79
C GLU A 52 7.18 -13.12 13.53
N ILE A 53 6.08 -13.25 12.77
CA ILE A 53 4.73 -13.36 13.32
C ILE A 53 4.60 -14.59 14.21
N ASP A 54 5.07 -15.76 13.77
CA ASP A 54 5.01 -16.99 14.54
C ASP A 54 5.75 -16.86 15.89
N ARG A 55 6.90 -16.18 15.89
CA ARG A 55 7.71 -15.96 17.10
C ARG A 55 7.02 -15.00 18.09
N VAL A 56 6.38 -13.95 17.59
CA VAL A 56 5.86 -12.84 18.41
C VAL A 56 4.42 -13.08 18.86
N VAL A 57 3.57 -13.54 17.94
CA VAL A 57 2.13 -13.72 18.15
C VAL A 57 1.79 -15.16 18.55
N GLY A 58 2.54 -16.13 18.02
CA GLY A 58 2.28 -17.55 18.24
C GLY A 58 1.08 -18.09 17.46
N PRO A 59 0.78 -19.40 17.58
CA PRO A 59 -0.23 -20.07 16.77
C PRO A 59 -1.68 -19.90 17.28
N GLY A 60 -1.88 -19.30 18.46
CA GLY A 60 -3.16 -19.30 19.16
C GLY A 60 -4.12 -18.17 18.81
N ARG A 61 -3.66 -17.14 18.10
CA ARG A 61 -4.48 -15.98 17.71
C ARG A 61 -3.94 -15.31 16.46
N LEU A 62 -4.78 -14.51 15.81
CA LEU A 62 -4.35 -13.64 14.73
C LEU A 62 -3.67 -12.37 15.29
N PRO A 63 -2.77 -11.73 14.52
CA PRO A 63 -2.22 -10.42 14.86
C PRO A 63 -3.32 -9.36 15.09
N SER A 64 -3.00 -8.42 15.97
CA SER A 64 -3.79 -7.24 16.34
C SER A 64 -2.94 -5.97 16.16
N PHE A 65 -3.57 -4.79 16.25
CA PHE A 65 -2.84 -3.51 16.21
C PHE A 65 -1.81 -3.36 17.33
N GLN A 66 -2.02 -4.01 18.49
CA GLN A 66 -1.10 -3.96 19.62
C GLN A 66 0.22 -4.68 19.34
N ASP A 67 0.25 -5.58 18.37
CA ASP A 67 1.44 -6.34 18.00
C ASP A 67 2.39 -5.56 17.08
N GLN A 68 1.92 -4.46 16.47
CA GLN A 68 2.68 -3.70 15.46
C GLN A 68 4.09 -3.27 15.93
N PRO A 69 4.29 -2.75 17.15
CA PRO A 69 5.63 -2.38 17.63
C PRO A 69 6.60 -3.57 17.73
N SER A 70 6.07 -4.79 17.86
CA SER A 70 6.83 -6.04 17.97
C SER A 70 6.99 -6.78 16.64
N LEU A 71 6.43 -6.25 15.55
CA LEU A 71 6.49 -6.83 14.19
C LEU A 71 7.20 -5.89 13.20
N PRO A 72 8.45 -5.46 13.47
CA PRO A 72 9.14 -4.46 12.66
C PRO A 72 9.46 -4.92 11.23
N TYR A 73 9.68 -6.20 10.97
CA TYR A 73 9.85 -6.69 9.59
C TYR A 73 8.52 -6.63 8.84
N THR A 74 7.44 -7.10 9.45
CA THR A 74 6.09 -7.05 8.86
C THR A 74 5.64 -5.61 8.58
N ALA A 75 5.94 -4.66 9.48
CA ALA A 75 5.68 -3.24 9.24
C ALA A 75 6.49 -2.68 8.04
N ARG A 76 7.73 -3.15 7.86
CA ARG A 76 8.55 -2.80 6.68
C ARG A 76 8.05 -3.44 5.39
N VAL A 77 7.44 -4.63 5.44
CA VAL A 77 6.75 -5.22 4.27
C VAL A 77 5.61 -4.32 3.79
N VAL A 78 4.82 -3.75 4.71
CA VAL A 78 3.74 -2.80 4.36
C VAL A 78 4.32 -1.52 3.75
N THR A 79 5.41 -1.02 4.34
CA THR A 79 6.13 0.16 3.84
C THR A 79 6.67 -0.08 2.43
N GLU A 80 7.26 -1.25 2.19
CA GLU A 80 7.77 -1.62 0.87
C GLU A 80 6.66 -1.80 -0.17
N ALA A 81 5.50 -2.34 0.22
CA ALA A 81 4.35 -2.44 -0.67
C ALA A 81 3.87 -1.07 -1.18
N LEU A 82 3.93 -0.05 -0.33
CA LEU A 82 3.60 1.33 -0.73
C LEU A 82 4.62 1.93 -1.71
N ARG A 83 5.92 1.66 -1.51
CA ARG A 83 7.01 2.15 -2.37
C ARG A 83 7.04 1.43 -3.72
N TRP A 84 7.08 0.11 -3.68
CA TRP A 84 7.29 -0.77 -4.84
C TRP A 84 6.09 -0.71 -5.79
N PHE A 85 4.87 -0.61 -5.26
CA PHE A 85 3.66 -0.45 -6.05
C PHE A 85 2.89 0.81 -5.63
N PRO A 86 3.34 2.02 -6.02
CA PRO A 86 2.67 3.24 -5.62
C PRO A 86 1.34 3.35 -6.38
N VAL A 87 0.22 3.27 -5.65
CA VAL A 87 -1.12 3.21 -6.22
C VAL A 87 -1.48 4.45 -7.05
N VAL A 88 -0.91 5.62 -6.75
CA VAL A 88 -1.14 6.84 -7.52
C VAL A 88 0.20 7.32 -8.09
N PRO A 89 0.72 6.70 -9.17
CA PRO A 89 2.10 6.87 -9.62
C PRO A 89 2.42 8.30 -10.13
N MET A 90 1.41 9.07 -10.52
CA MET A 90 1.53 10.48 -10.90
C MET A 90 0.92 11.44 -9.87
N GLY A 91 0.61 10.94 -8.67
CA GLY A 91 -0.17 11.63 -7.65
C GLY A 91 -1.51 12.17 -8.16
N ILE A 92 -2.08 13.11 -7.41
CA ILE A 92 -3.26 13.86 -7.85
C ILE A 92 -2.78 15.20 -8.41
N ALA A 93 -3.29 15.58 -9.58
CA ALA A 93 -2.89 16.82 -10.23
C ALA A 93 -3.18 18.03 -9.33
N HIS A 94 -2.19 18.91 -9.21
CA HIS A 94 -2.31 20.23 -8.62
C HIS A 94 -2.39 21.29 -9.72
N THR A 95 -2.82 22.49 -9.37
CA THR A 95 -2.81 23.65 -10.27
C THR A 95 -2.08 24.80 -9.61
N ALA A 96 -1.15 25.43 -10.34
CA ALA A 96 -0.47 26.64 -9.90
C ALA A 96 -1.48 27.78 -9.81
N GLN A 97 -1.73 28.31 -8.61
CA GLN A 97 -2.72 29.39 -8.41
C GLN A 97 -2.20 30.77 -8.83
N ARG A 98 -0.88 30.89 -8.99
CA ARG A 98 -0.14 32.07 -9.41
C ARG A 98 1.14 31.60 -10.10
N ASP A 99 1.81 32.53 -10.77
CA ASP A 99 3.14 32.30 -11.31
C ASP A 99 4.10 31.84 -10.20
N ILE A 100 4.86 30.78 -10.48
CA ILE A 100 5.90 30.24 -9.61
C ILE A 100 7.21 30.34 -10.39
N VAL A 101 8.21 31.03 -9.82
CA VAL A 101 9.57 31.00 -10.36
C VAL A 101 10.33 29.91 -9.61
N TYR A 102 10.67 28.83 -10.31
CA TYR A 102 11.43 27.70 -9.78
C TYR A 102 12.92 27.89 -10.09
N ASP A 103 13.76 27.79 -9.05
CA ASP A 103 15.23 27.95 -9.09
C ASP A 103 15.73 29.19 -9.86
N ASP A 104 14.98 30.31 -9.80
CA ASP A 104 15.26 31.57 -10.52
C ASP A 104 15.44 31.41 -12.04
N ARG A 105 15.01 30.27 -12.61
CA ARG A 105 15.30 29.88 -14.01
C ARG A 105 14.06 29.49 -14.80
N CYS A 106 13.05 28.94 -14.12
CA CYS A 106 11.88 28.39 -14.78
C CYS A 106 10.62 29.08 -14.26
N LEU A 107 9.91 29.77 -15.15
CA LEU A 107 8.57 30.28 -14.86
C LEU A 107 7.56 29.15 -15.09
N ILE A 108 6.82 28.79 -14.04
CA ILE A 108 5.62 27.97 -14.11
C ILE A 108 4.43 28.94 -14.05
N PRO A 109 3.73 29.17 -15.17
CA PRO A 109 2.62 30.11 -15.21
C PRO A 109 1.45 29.68 -14.33
N ALA A 110 0.70 30.64 -13.80
CA ALA A 110 -0.60 30.42 -13.19
C ALA A 110 -1.50 29.59 -14.13
N GLY A 111 -2.26 28.64 -13.55
CA GLY A 111 -3.10 27.70 -14.28
C GLY A 111 -2.39 26.43 -14.76
N SER A 112 -1.06 26.35 -14.64
CA SER A 112 -0.31 25.14 -15.01
C SER A 112 -0.68 23.95 -14.11
N TYR A 113 -0.86 22.77 -14.71
CA TYR A 113 -1.03 21.53 -13.97
C TYR A 113 0.33 20.98 -13.52
N LEU A 114 0.39 20.56 -12.26
CA LEU A 114 1.58 20.00 -11.63
C LEU A 114 1.25 18.58 -11.16
N LEU A 115 1.92 17.59 -11.76
CA LEU A 115 1.75 16.17 -11.41
C LEU A 115 3.05 15.67 -10.77
N PRO A 116 3.04 15.26 -9.50
CA PRO A 116 4.24 14.69 -8.88
C PRO A 116 4.50 13.29 -9.45
N ALA A 117 5.70 13.06 -9.97
CA ALA A 117 6.12 11.75 -10.47
C ALA A 117 6.43 10.79 -9.30
N VAL A 118 5.42 10.45 -8.50
CA VAL A 118 5.51 9.60 -7.30
C VAL A 118 6.21 8.27 -7.59
N TRP A 119 5.91 7.65 -8.74
CA TRP A 119 6.58 6.42 -9.15
C TRP A 119 8.08 6.61 -9.27
N TRP A 120 8.53 7.68 -9.96
CA TRP A 120 9.95 8.01 -10.08
C TRP A 120 10.57 8.26 -8.71
N PHE A 121 9.93 9.06 -7.86
CA PHE A 121 10.44 9.32 -6.51
C PHE A 121 10.58 8.06 -5.65
N CYS A 122 9.78 7.02 -5.92
CA CYS A 122 9.87 5.72 -5.24
C CYS A 122 10.86 4.75 -5.91
N HIS A 123 11.33 5.05 -7.12
CA HIS A 123 12.19 4.18 -7.94
C HIS A 123 13.49 4.88 -8.39
N ASP A 124 13.80 6.04 -7.84
CA ASP A 124 15.03 6.77 -8.14
C ASP A 124 16.23 5.95 -7.65
N PRO A 125 17.12 5.47 -8.53
CA PRO A 125 18.26 4.63 -8.14
C PRO A 125 19.31 5.39 -7.30
N ASP A 126 19.26 6.73 -7.28
CA ASP A 126 20.11 7.54 -6.40
C ASP A 126 19.57 7.57 -4.95
N VAL A 127 18.30 7.22 -4.75
CA VAL A 127 17.62 7.21 -3.44
C VAL A 127 17.42 5.79 -2.91
N TYR A 128 17.00 4.87 -3.77
CA TYR A 128 16.67 3.48 -3.41
C TYR A 128 17.59 2.52 -4.17
N ALA A 129 18.41 1.77 -3.45
CA ALA A 129 19.23 0.74 -4.08
C ALA A 129 18.36 -0.41 -4.58
N ASP A 130 18.61 -0.86 -5.82
CA ASP A 130 17.81 -1.87 -6.53
C ASP A 130 16.29 -1.59 -6.40
N PRO A 131 15.80 -0.49 -7.00
CA PRO A 131 14.44 -0.01 -6.76
C PRO A 131 13.35 -0.98 -7.24
N GLU A 132 13.69 -1.86 -8.20
CA GLU A 132 12.80 -2.87 -8.76
C GLU A 132 12.62 -4.08 -7.83
N ALA A 133 13.55 -4.32 -6.89
CA ALA A 133 13.43 -5.39 -5.91
C ALA A 133 12.46 -5.00 -4.77
N PHE A 134 11.62 -5.96 -4.37
CA PHE A 134 10.82 -5.82 -3.16
C PHE A 134 11.67 -6.24 -1.95
N ASP A 135 12.23 -5.26 -1.25
CA ASP A 135 13.16 -5.51 -0.14
C ASP A 135 12.78 -4.70 1.12
N PRO A 136 12.09 -5.32 2.10
CA PRO A 136 11.80 -4.68 3.38
C PRO A 136 13.03 -4.33 4.23
N ASP A 137 14.19 -4.94 3.98
CA ASP A 137 15.42 -4.64 4.70
C ASP A 137 16.07 -3.31 4.29
N ARG A 138 15.60 -2.67 3.22
CA ARG A 138 16.07 -1.34 2.79
C ARG A 138 15.90 -0.24 3.85
N TYR A 139 14.88 -0.36 4.70
CA TYR A 139 14.59 0.61 5.77
C TYR A 139 15.37 0.33 7.07
N ARG A 140 16.25 -0.68 7.09
CA ARG A 140 17.07 -1.02 8.26
C ARG A 140 18.52 -0.62 8.02
N GLU A 141 19.21 -0.30 9.10
CA GLU A 141 20.66 -0.10 9.10
C GLU A 141 21.39 -1.30 8.43
N PRO A 142 22.40 -1.03 7.58
CA PRO A 142 23.04 0.26 7.33
C PRO A 142 22.43 1.10 6.19
N ARG A 143 21.39 0.59 5.50
CA ARG A 143 20.83 1.27 4.32
C ARG A 143 19.98 2.46 4.71
N SER A 144 19.07 2.26 5.67
CA SER A 144 18.20 3.29 6.25
C SER A 144 17.57 4.20 5.19
N GLU A 145 17.11 3.59 4.10
CA GLU A 145 16.51 4.32 2.97
C GLU A 145 15.22 5.04 3.41
N PRO A 146 14.87 6.16 2.77
CA PRO A 146 13.76 7.01 3.22
C PRO A 146 12.42 6.27 3.26
N ASP A 147 11.57 6.60 4.24
CA ASP A 147 10.19 6.09 4.26
C ASP A 147 9.37 6.73 3.10
N PRO A 148 8.77 5.93 2.20
CA PRO A 148 8.01 6.41 1.05
C PRO A 148 6.74 7.18 1.44
N ARG A 149 6.24 7.08 2.67
CA ARG A 149 4.97 7.70 3.11
C ARG A 149 4.94 9.22 2.97
N GLY A 150 6.10 9.87 3.05
CA GLY A 150 6.24 11.30 2.78
C GLY A 150 5.95 11.68 1.32
N VAL A 151 5.94 10.69 0.43
CA VAL A 151 5.76 10.85 -1.02
C VAL A 151 4.43 10.23 -1.47
N VAL A 152 4.16 8.97 -1.10
CA VAL A 152 3.00 8.21 -1.61
C VAL A 152 1.66 8.75 -1.11
N PHE A 153 1.66 9.44 0.03
CA PHE A 153 0.46 10.09 0.57
C PHE A 153 0.33 11.56 0.14
N GLY A 154 1.22 12.06 -0.74
CA GLY A 154 1.19 13.43 -1.25
C GLY A 154 1.69 14.46 -0.25
N PHE A 155 1.45 15.73 -0.55
CA PHE A 155 2.25 16.83 0.01
C PHE A 155 1.42 18.00 0.55
N GLY A 156 1.95 18.66 1.58
CA GLY A 156 1.47 19.95 2.08
C GLY A 156 -0.02 19.97 2.43
N ARG A 157 -0.73 21.04 2.04
CA ARG A 157 -2.16 21.25 2.34
C ARG A 157 -3.11 20.18 1.77
N ARG A 158 -2.65 19.36 0.83
CA ARG A 158 -3.44 18.32 0.15
C ARG A 158 -2.90 16.91 0.41
N VAL A 159 -2.08 16.74 1.45
CA VAL A 159 -1.65 15.43 1.93
C VAL A 159 -2.87 14.56 2.24
N CYS A 160 -2.77 13.27 1.93
CA CYS A 160 -3.84 12.31 2.09
C CYS A 160 -4.41 12.36 3.53
N PRO A 161 -5.69 12.69 3.70
CA PRO A 161 -6.31 12.72 5.02
C PRO A 161 -6.51 11.31 5.59
N GLY A 162 -6.65 10.30 4.71
CA GLY A 162 -6.84 8.90 5.08
C GLY A 162 -5.58 8.13 5.43
N ARG A 163 -4.38 8.73 5.38
CA ARG A 163 -3.09 8.02 5.52
C ARG A 163 -2.98 7.17 6.79
N TYR A 164 -3.46 7.67 7.92
CA TYR A 164 -3.40 6.93 9.18
C TYR A 164 -4.33 5.71 9.18
N PHE A 165 -5.51 5.86 8.58
CA PHE A 165 -6.45 4.74 8.41
C PHE A 165 -5.89 3.72 7.41
N ALA A 166 -5.32 4.18 6.30
CA ALA A 166 -4.70 3.32 5.29
C ALA A 166 -3.52 2.54 5.87
N ASP A 167 -2.60 3.20 6.58
CA ASP A 167 -1.45 2.51 7.20
C ASP A 167 -1.89 1.45 8.20
N ALA A 168 -2.83 1.77 9.09
CA ALA A 168 -3.34 0.82 10.06
C ALA A 168 -4.07 -0.35 9.38
N SER A 169 -4.97 -0.07 8.44
CA SER A 169 -5.76 -1.09 7.76
C SER A 169 -4.90 -2.00 6.88
N LEU A 170 -3.90 -1.46 6.19
CA LEU A 170 -2.92 -2.23 5.42
C LEU A 170 -2.07 -3.09 6.34
N PHE A 171 -1.57 -2.54 7.45
CA PHE A 171 -0.78 -3.32 8.41
C PHE A 171 -1.56 -4.52 8.92
N ILE A 172 -2.76 -4.32 9.45
CA ILE A 172 -3.53 -5.44 10.03
C ILE A 172 -3.95 -6.46 8.97
N SER A 173 -4.25 -6.00 7.74
CA SER A 173 -4.61 -6.89 6.64
C SER A 173 -3.42 -7.75 6.21
N VAL A 174 -2.26 -7.12 5.96
CA VAL A 174 -1.02 -7.81 5.58
C VAL A 174 -0.57 -8.76 6.68
N ALA A 175 -0.53 -8.31 7.94
CA ALA A 175 -0.11 -9.15 9.06
C ALA A 175 -1.02 -10.39 9.21
N ARG A 176 -2.33 -10.24 9.07
CA ARG A 176 -3.27 -11.37 9.17
C ARG A 176 -3.22 -12.29 7.95
N LEU A 177 -3.05 -11.76 6.74
CA LEU A 177 -2.84 -12.55 5.53
C LEU A 177 -1.59 -13.42 5.68
N LEU A 178 -0.47 -12.81 6.08
CA LEU A 178 0.79 -13.53 6.30
C LEU A 178 0.70 -14.53 7.45
N ALA A 179 0.02 -14.18 8.54
CA ALA A 179 -0.16 -15.08 9.68
C ALA A 179 -0.90 -16.37 9.29
N ALA A 180 -1.88 -16.27 8.40
CA ALA A 180 -2.86 -17.33 8.21
C ALA A 180 -2.72 -18.08 6.88
N PHE A 181 -2.18 -17.44 5.84
CA PHE A 181 -2.13 -17.98 4.48
C PHE A 181 -0.71 -18.04 3.91
N THR A 182 -0.52 -18.96 2.98
CA THR A 182 0.57 -18.99 2.01
C THR A 182 0.03 -18.47 0.69
N ILE A 183 0.59 -17.35 0.22
CA ILE A 183 0.36 -16.79 -1.10
C ILE A 183 1.45 -17.32 -2.03
N ALA A 184 1.06 -17.97 -3.12
CA ALA A 184 2.01 -18.59 -4.04
C ALA A 184 1.55 -18.42 -5.49
N ASN A 185 2.50 -18.59 -6.40
CA ASN A 185 2.21 -18.68 -7.82
C ASN A 185 1.24 -19.83 -8.10
N ASP A 186 0.42 -19.67 -9.13
CA ASP A 186 -0.48 -20.71 -9.62
C ASP A 186 -0.35 -20.88 -11.13
N VAL A 187 -1.00 -21.91 -11.66
CA VAL A 187 -1.05 -22.18 -13.10
C VAL A 187 -2.09 -21.29 -13.80
N ASP A 188 -1.86 -20.96 -15.07
CA ASP A 188 -2.85 -20.26 -15.90
C ASP A 188 -4.05 -21.16 -16.28
N GLU A 189 -5.03 -20.60 -17.01
CA GLU A 189 -6.20 -21.34 -17.52
C GLU A 189 -5.83 -22.53 -18.43
N GLN A 190 -4.58 -22.60 -18.93
CA GLN A 190 -4.05 -23.69 -19.74
C GLN A 190 -3.14 -24.64 -18.94
N GLY A 191 -3.06 -24.48 -17.61
CA GLY A 191 -2.25 -25.33 -16.74
C GLY A 191 -0.74 -25.05 -16.79
N ARG A 192 -0.31 -23.91 -17.34
CA ARG A 192 1.12 -23.55 -17.44
C ARG A 192 1.55 -22.74 -16.24
N GLU A 193 2.74 -23.04 -15.72
CA GLU A 193 3.39 -22.15 -14.76
C GLU A 193 3.72 -20.82 -15.44
N THR A 194 3.15 -19.73 -14.94
CA THR A 194 3.46 -18.38 -15.43
C THR A 194 4.40 -17.70 -14.46
N THR A 195 5.37 -16.93 -14.96
CA THR A 195 6.16 -16.08 -14.07
C THR A 195 5.35 -14.83 -13.78
N ALA A 196 5.06 -14.55 -12.51
CA ALA A 196 4.42 -13.31 -12.12
C ALA A 196 5.37 -12.15 -12.42
N GLU A 197 4.88 -11.14 -13.15
CA GLU A 197 5.65 -9.97 -13.54
C GLU A 197 4.93 -8.70 -13.09
N LEU A 198 5.70 -7.70 -12.67
CA LEU A 198 5.16 -6.38 -12.39
C LEU A 198 4.76 -5.69 -13.69
N ARG A 199 3.45 -5.67 -13.96
CA ARG A 199 2.85 -4.92 -15.07
C ARG A 199 1.67 -4.11 -14.57
N HIS A 200 1.65 -2.82 -14.90
CA HIS A 200 0.60 -1.89 -14.48
C HIS A 200 -0.54 -1.84 -15.50
N ARG A 201 -1.79 -1.81 -15.02
CA ARG A 201 -2.95 -1.43 -15.82
C ARG A 201 -3.06 0.10 -15.89
N PRO A 202 -3.19 0.70 -17.08
CA PRO A 202 -3.38 2.15 -17.20
C PRO A 202 -4.69 2.59 -16.54
N SER A 203 -4.60 3.47 -15.53
CA SER A 203 -5.73 4.05 -14.79
C SER A 203 -5.20 5.17 -13.89
N MET A 204 -6.11 5.96 -13.29
CA MET A 204 -5.76 6.95 -12.26
C MET A 204 -5.13 6.27 -11.04
N THR A 205 -5.70 5.14 -10.61
CA THR A 205 -5.09 4.22 -9.63
C THR A 205 -4.45 3.06 -10.37
N SER A 206 -3.18 2.79 -10.07
CA SER A 206 -2.47 1.65 -10.62
C SER A 206 -3.00 0.36 -10.00
N ARG A 207 -3.12 -0.68 -10.83
CA ARG A 207 -3.39 -2.05 -10.42
C ARG A 207 -2.50 -3.00 -11.20
N PRO A 208 -2.05 -4.11 -10.62
CA PRO A 208 -1.38 -5.13 -11.40
C PRO A 208 -2.31 -5.66 -12.51
N VAL A 209 -1.71 -6.05 -13.64
CA VAL A 209 -2.39 -6.89 -14.63
C VAL A 209 -2.78 -8.20 -13.95
N LYS A 210 -3.87 -8.84 -14.38
CA LYS A 210 -4.28 -10.14 -13.82
C LYS A 210 -3.13 -11.16 -13.96
N PHE A 211 -2.80 -11.84 -12.86
CA PHE A 211 -1.84 -12.92 -12.81
C PHE A 211 -2.45 -14.08 -12.00
N PRO A 212 -2.09 -15.34 -12.30
CA PRO A 212 -2.56 -16.47 -11.51
C PRO A 212 -1.84 -16.53 -10.16
N PHE A 213 -2.60 -16.76 -9.10
CA PHE A 213 -2.07 -16.98 -7.76
C PHE A 213 -3.05 -17.81 -6.96
N LYS A 214 -2.54 -18.48 -5.92
CA LYS A 214 -3.35 -19.18 -4.93
C LYS A 214 -3.05 -18.67 -3.54
N ILE A 215 -4.10 -18.62 -2.72
CA ILE A 215 -4.03 -18.28 -1.31
C ILE A 215 -4.61 -19.46 -0.55
N VAL A 216 -3.76 -20.18 0.18
CA VAL A 216 -4.14 -21.38 0.92
C VAL A 216 -3.78 -21.24 2.40
N PRO A 217 -4.58 -21.77 3.34
CA PRO A 217 -4.20 -21.76 4.75
C PRO A 217 -2.83 -22.41 4.94
N ARG A 218 -2.00 -21.85 5.82
CA ARG A 218 -0.62 -22.36 6.07
C ARG A 218 -0.63 -23.78 6.64
N SER A 219 -1.67 -24.13 7.40
CA SER A 219 -1.92 -25.48 7.91
C SER A 219 -3.37 -25.61 8.39
N ALA A 220 -3.82 -26.83 8.68
CA ALA A 220 -5.14 -27.09 9.26
C ALA A 220 -5.39 -26.31 10.57
N LYS A 221 -4.34 -26.04 11.36
CA LYS A 221 -4.46 -25.22 12.59
C LYS A 221 -4.80 -23.76 12.28
N HIS A 222 -4.21 -23.19 11.23
CA HIS A 222 -4.50 -21.83 10.79
C HIS A 222 -5.91 -21.75 10.18
N GLU A 223 -6.33 -22.78 9.45
CA GLU A 223 -7.70 -22.86 8.95
C GLU A 223 -8.73 -22.87 10.09
N ALA A 224 -8.55 -23.76 11.08
CA ALA A 224 -9.40 -23.83 12.27
C ALA A 224 -9.44 -22.49 13.03
N LEU A 225 -8.28 -21.81 13.14
CA LEU A 225 -8.19 -20.49 13.77
C LEU A 225 -9.04 -19.44 13.04
N ILE A 226 -8.96 -19.39 11.70
CA ILE A 226 -9.72 -18.42 10.89
C ILE A 226 -11.22 -18.73 10.92
N ARG A 227 -11.60 -20.02 10.95
CA ARG A 227 -13.01 -20.45 11.05
C ARG A 227 -13.61 -20.23 12.45
N GLY A 228 -12.78 -19.91 13.45
CA GLY A 228 -13.22 -19.75 14.84
C GLY A 228 -13.45 -21.07 15.58
N GLU A 229 -12.97 -22.19 15.03
CA GLU A 229 -13.17 -23.54 15.57
C GLU A 229 -12.31 -23.82 16.83
N ASN A 230 -11.34 -22.95 17.12
CA ASN A 230 -10.53 -22.99 18.35
C ASN A 230 -11.17 -22.26 19.54
N ALA A 231 -12.36 -21.65 19.40
CA ALA A 231 -13.09 -21.02 20.49
C ALA A 231 -13.96 -22.03 21.25
N SER A 232 -13.31 -22.96 21.95
CA SER A 232 -13.96 -23.78 22.98
C SER A 232 -13.01 -24.05 24.14
N VAL A 233 -12.80 -23.04 24.98
CA VAL A 233 -12.67 -23.12 26.46
C VAL A 233 -13.07 -21.76 27.04
#